data_AF-A0A6N7FLV0-F1
#
_entry.id   AF-A0A6N7FLV0-F1
#
_cell.length_a   1.000
_cell.length_b   1.000
_cell.length_c   1.000
_cell.angle_alpha   90.00
_cell.angle_beta   90.00
_cell.angle_gamma   90.00
#
_symmetry.space_group_name_H-M   'P 1'
#
loop_
_entity.id
_entity.type
_entity.pdbx_description
1 polymer ?
#
loop_
_entity_poly.entity_id
_entity_poly.type
_entity_poly.pdbx_seq_one_letter_code
_entity_poly.pdbx_strand_id
1 'polypeptide(L)'
;MLPMPIADLQAIARELAESGRRVRVLWQAEDTLAFVARGREYRSEFHINPSDEIMYMISGEMRLHYRTPEGGEDVAVLPAGQMIYTAAGIPHSPRFPPDAFLLVNERKRRPGEVDRFHWYCPSCDGFLHEESFVVSDYTLDPVSQAYRNFFESEEFRTCKACGAVMPAPESV
;
A
#
# COMPACT_ATOMS: atom_id res chain seq x y z
N MET A 1 4.94 -29.79 -5.40
CA MET A 1 4.83 -28.87 -6.57
C MET A 1 3.79 -27.84 -6.19
N LEU A 2 4.11 -26.54 -6.23
CA LEU A 2 3.08 -25.53 -6.08
C LEU A 2 2.08 -25.70 -7.24
N PRO A 3 0.76 -25.52 -7.01
CA PRO A 3 -0.18 -25.47 -8.13
C PRO A 3 0.28 -24.41 -9.14
N MET A 4 -0.11 -24.57 -10.41
CA MET A 4 0.11 -23.56 -11.46
C MET A 4 -1.18 -22.74 -11.63
N PRO A 5 -1.49 -21.80 -10.70
CA PRO A 5 -2.73 -21.07 -10.75
C PRO A 5 -2.77 -20.16 -11.99
N ILE A 6 -3.93 -20.11 -12.64
CA ILE A 6 -4.25 -19.09 -13.63
C ILE A 6 -5.14 -18.06 -12.93
N ALA A 7 -4.73 -16.79 -12.93
CA ALA A 7 -5.51 -15.70 -12.35
C ALA A 7 -6.23 -14.92 -13.46
N ASP A 8 -7.55 -15.03 -13.52
CA ASP A 8 -8.38 -14.14 -14.33
C ASP A 8 -8.56 -12.81 -13.59
N LEU A 9 -7.70 -11.84 -13.91
CA LEU A 9 -7.68 -10.53 -13.26
C LEU A 9 -9.02 -9.78 -13.39
N GLN A 10 -9.76 -10.00 -14.47
CA GLN A 10 -11.06 -9.35 -14.69
C GLN A 10 -12.14 -9.99 -13.81
N ALA A 11 -12.15 -11.31 -13.70
CA ALA A 11 -13.05 -12.00 -12.77
C ALA A 11 -12.75 -11.65 -11.31
N ILE A 12 -11.47 -11.55 -10.95
CA ILE A 12 -11.05 -11.18 -9.59
C ILE A 12 -11.40 -9.73 -9.27
N ALA A 13 -11.22 -8.79 -10.20
CA ALA A 13 -11.65 -7.41 -10.01
C ALA A 13 -13.16 -7.32 -9.77
N ARG A 14 -13.97 -8.06 -10.54
CA ARG A 14 -15.42 -8.17 -10.30
C ARG A 14 -15.75 -8.77 -8.93
N GLU A 15 -15.08 -9.86 -8.53
CA GLU A 15 -15.25 -10.47 -7.20
C GLU A 15 -14.98 -9.45 -6.08
N LEU A 16 -13.89 -8.68 -6.18
CA LEU A 16 -13.55 -7.65 -5.20
C LEU A 16 -14.54 -6.48 -5.20
N ALA A 17 -15.04 -6.09 -6.38
CA ALA A 17 -16.08 -5.06 -6.50
C ALA A 17 -17.38 -5.49 -5.79
N GLU A 18 -17.83 -6.72 -6.03
CA GLU A 18 -19.09 -7.27 -5.51
C GLU A 18 -19.01 -7.58 -4.01
N SER A 19 -17.88 -8.13 -3.56
CA SER A 19 -17.69 -8.52 -2.15
C SER A 19 -17.29 -7.36 -1.24
N GLY A 20 -16.81 -6.24 -1.81
CA GLY A 20 -16.22 -5.13 -1.07
C GLY A 20 -14.87 -5.42 -0.42
N ARG A 21 -14.33 -6.64 -0.57
CA ARG A 21 -13.01 -7.03 -0.05
C ARG A 21 -11.92 -6.16 -0.65
N ARG A 22 -10.87 -5.87 0.12
CA ARG A 22 -9.77 -4.99 -0.32
C ARG A 22 -8.69 -5.73 -1.10
N VAL A 23 -8.40 -6.98 -0.75
CA VAL A 23 -7.29 -7.74 -1.34
C VAL A 23 -7.69 -9.18 -1.64
N ARG A 24 -7.26 -9.67 -2.81
CA ARG A 24 -7.27 -11.10 -3.17
C ARG A 24 -5.83 -11.55 -3.43
N VAL A 25 -5.25 -12.31 -2.50
CA VAL A 25 -3.97 -12.99 -2.72
C VAL A 25 -4.14 -14.06 -3.79
N LEU A 26 -3.26 -14.07 -4.80
CA LEU A 26 -3.25 -15.04 -5.89
C LEU A 26 -2.35 -16.22 -5.56
N TRP A 27 -1.13 -15.93 -5.11
CA TRP A 27 -0.16 -16.90 -4.61
C TRP A 27 0.84 -16.21 -3.69
N GLN A 28 1.52 -17.02 -2.88
CA GLN A 28 2.65 -16.59 -2.07
C GLN A 28 3.68 -17.72 -1.96
N ALA A 29 4.89 -17.47 -2.48
CA ALA A 29 6.05 -18.35 -2.49
C ALA A 29 7.30 -17.54 -2.17
N GLU A 30 8.43 -18.19 -1.87
CA GLU A 30 9.64 -17.53 -1.37
C GLU A 30 10.06 -16.30 -2.21
N ASP A 31 10.12 -16.45 -3.52
CA ASP A 31 10.56 -15.38 -4.44
C ASP A 31 9.41 -14.67 -5.15
N THR A 32 8.14 -15.00 -4.86
CA THR A 32 7.00 -14.36 -5.53
C THR A 32 5.74 -14.33 -4.66
N LEU A 33 5.21 -13.13 -4.48
CA LEU A 33 3.92 -12.82 -3.89
C LEU A 33 3.14 -12.01 -4.92
N ALA A 34 1.91 -12.42 -5.22
CA ALA A 34 1.05 -11.63 -6.09
C ALA A 34 -0.36 -11.52 -5.50
N PHE A 35 -0.95 -10.34 -5.63
CA PHE A 35 -2.31 -10.07 -5.18
C PHE A 35 -2.97 -8.99 -6.03
N VAL A 36 -4.30 -9.01 -6.08
CA VAL A 36 -5.09 -7.91 -6.64
C VAL A 36 -5.64 -7.08 -5.49
N ALA A 37 -5.43 -5.77 -5.56
CA ALA A 37 -5.93 -4.79 -4.62
C ALA A 37 -7.05 -3.95 -5.24
N ARG A 38 -8.13 -3.77 -4.49
CA ARG A 38 -9.18 -2.78 -4.74
C ARG A 38 -8.79 -1.47 -4.06
N GLY A 39 -9.06 -0.34 -4.73
CA GLY A 39 -8.78 0.97 -4.19
C GLY A 39 -9.55 1.30 -2.92
N ARG A 40 -9.19 2.43 -2.31
CA ARG A 40 -9.80 2.93 -1.07
C ARG A 40 -10.08 4.42 -1.22
N GLU A 41 -11.05 4.89 -0.45
CA GLU A 41 -11.51 6.27 -0.40
C GLU A 41 -10.39 7.19 0.07
N TYR A 42 -9.58 6.71 1.02
CA TYR A 42 -8.47 7.45 1.60
C TYR A 42 -7.30 6.52 1.95
N ARG A 43 -6.09 7.02 1.68
CA ARG A 43 -4.80 6.49 2.08
C ARG A 43 -3.79 7.62 2.23
N SER A 44 -2.83 7.45 3.12
CA SER A 44 -1.87 8.50 3.48
C SER A 44 -0.52 7.99 3.95
N GLU A 45 -0.45 6.71 4.27
CA GLU A 45 0.77 6.01 4.65
C GLU A 45 1.70 5.87 3.44
N PHE A 46 3.00 6.01 3.68
CA PHE A 46 4.05 5.64 2.76
C PHE A 46 4.63 4.31 3.21
N HIS A 47 4.41 3.27 2.40
CA HIS A 47 4.99 1.96 2.61
C HIS A 47 6.44 1.96 2.13
N ILE A 48 7.33 1.45 2.97
CA ILE A 48 8.74 1.24 2.70
C ILE A 48 8.95 -0.26 2.68
N ASN A 49 8.85 -0.80 1.48
CA ASN A 49 8.96 -2.21 1.19
C ASN A 49 10.45 -2.61 1.05
N PRO A 50 10.96 -3.60 1.80
CA PRO A 50 12.34 -4.09 1.64
C PRO A 50 12.52 -4.95 0.37
N SER A 51 11.44 -5.25 -0.35
CA SER A 51 11.47 -5.88 -1.66
C SER A 51 11.06 -4.92 -2.78
N ASP A 52 11.50 -5.24 -3.99
CA ASP A 52 10.99 -4.57 -5.18
C ASP A 52 9.52 -4.93 -5.40
N GLU A 53 8.79 -3.97 -5.95
CA GLU A 53 7.36 -4.08 -6.22
C GLU A 53 7.05 -3.69 -7.66
N ILE A 54 6.22 -4.50 -8.32
CA ILE A 54 5.69 -4.22 -9.65
C ILE A 54 4.18 -4.04 -9.51
N MET A 55 3.70 -2.87 -9.94
CA MET A 55 2.29 -2.51 -9.91
C MET A 55 1.77 -2.37 -11.33
N TYR A 56 0.70 -3.09 -11.67
CA TYR A 56 0.00 -3.01 -12.95
C TYR A 56 -1.48 -2.63 -12.75
N MET A 57 -1.90 -1.53 -13.39
CA MET A 57 -3.29 -1.05 -13.30
C MET A 57 -4.21 -1.89 -14.18
N ILE A 58 -5.07 -2.70 -13.56
CA ILE A 58 -6.05 -3.53 -14.27
C ILE A 58 -7.18 -2.66 -14.83
N SER A 59 -7.67 -1.70 -14.02
CA SER A 59 -8.71 -0.74 -14.41
C SER A 59 -8.69 0.49 -13.50
N GLY A 60 -9.19 1.62 -14.01
CA GLY A 60 -9.16 2.91 -13.34
C GLY A 60 -7.81 3.65 -13.49
N GLU A 61 -7.52 4.54 -12.56
CA GLU A 61 -6.28 5.32 -12.50
C GLU A 61 -5.72 5.31 -11.07
N MET A 62 -4.41 5.14 -10.95
CA MET A 62 -3.67 5.30 -9.71
C MET A 62 -2.80 6.56 -9.76
N ARG A 63 -2.84 7.30 -8.66
CA ARG A 63 -1.85 8.31 -8.32
C ARG A 63 -0.92 7.68 -7.28
N LEU A 64 0.24 7.22 -7.71
CA LEU A 64 1.26 6.70 -6.81
C LEU A 64 2.05 7.88 -6.25
N HIS A 65 1.76 8.26 -5.02
CA HIS A 65 2.53 9.26 -4.31
C HIS A 65 3.81 8.60 -3.80
N TYR A 66 4.96 9.26 -3.92
CA TYR A 66 6.23 8.72 -3.45
C TYR A 66 7.12 9.83 -2.88
N ARG A 67 8.02 9.45 -1.97
CA ARG A 67 8.96 10.40 -1.35
C ARG A 67 10.25 10.45 -2.18
N THR A 68 10.71 11.65 -2.50
CA THR A 68 11.96 11.86 -3.24
C THR A 68 13.17 11.76 -2.30
N PRO A 69 14.37 11.42 -2.81
CA PRO A 69 15.60 11.40 -2.02
C PRO A 69 15.93 12.76 -1.37
N GLU A 70 15.56 13.86 -2.02
CA GLU A 70 15.77 15.23 -1.55
C GLU A 70 14.76 15.67 -0.47
N GLY A 71 13.73 14.84 -0.22
CA GLY A 71 12.60 15.15 0.65
C GLY A 71 11.43 15.78 -0.12
N GLY A 72 10.24 15.64 0.44
CA GLY A 72 8.98 16.01 -0.21
C GLY A 72 8.29 14.84 -0.91
N GLU A 73 7.16 15.14 -1.55
CA GLU A 73 6.26 14.18 -2.18
C GLU A 73 6.11 14.52 -3.66
N ASP A 74 6.22 13.51 -4.52
CA ASP A 74 5.90 13.60 -5.95
C ASP A 74 4.90 12.50 -6.34
N VAL A 75 4.31 12.60 -7.53
CA VAL A 75 3.18 11.77 -7.95
C VAL A 75 3.38 11.20 -9.35
N ALA A 76 3.44 9.88 -9.45
CA ALA A 76 3.32 9.16 -10.72
C ALA A 76 1.85 8.83 -11.00
N VAL A 77 1.35 9.16 -12.19
CA VAL A 77 -0.03 8.88 -12.61
C VAL A 77 -0.04 7.69 -13.56
N LEU A 78 -0.80 6.65 -13.21
CA LEU A 78 -0.89 5.39 -13.93
C LEU A 78 -2.35 5.08 -14.27
N PRO A 79 -2.80 5.28 -15.51
CA PRO A 79 -4.09 4.77 -15.98
C PRO A 79 -4.03 3.25 -16.26
N ALA A 80 -5.22 2.66 -16.44
CA ALA A 80 -5.40 1.26 -16.81
C ALA A 80 -4.50 0.81 -17.98
N GLY A 81 -3.91 -0.37 -17.84
CA GLY A 81 -2.97 -0.96 -18.81
C GLY A 81 -1.52 -0.54 -18.61
N GLN A 82 -1.23 0.41 -17.72
CA GLN A 82 0.15 0.79 -17.40
C GLN A 82 0.70 0.02 -16.19
N MET A 83 2.03 -0.06 -16.12
CA MET A 83 2.75 -0.61 -15.00
C MET A 83 3.92 0.27 -14.57
N ILE A 84 4.31 0.13 -13.30
CA ILE A 84 5.50 0.76 -12.73
C ILE A 84 6.28 -0.27 -11.92
N TYR A 85 7.59 -0.09 -11.95
CA TYR A 85 8.54 -0.76 -11.06
C TYR A 85 8.92 0.21 -9.94
N THR A 86 8.80 -0.26 -8.71
CA THR A 86 9.18 0.46 -7.50
C THR A 86 10.28 -0.32 -6.81
N ALA A 87 11.49 0.23 -6.81
CA ALA A 87 12.62 -0.41 -6.16
C ALA A 87 12.44 -0.47 -4.64
N ALA A 88 13.02 -1.50 -4.03
CA ALA A 88 13.07 -1.67 -2.60
C ALA A 88 13.52 -0.38 -1.87
N GLY A 89 12.80 -0.03 -0.82
CA GLY A 89 13.09 1.10 0.06
C GLY A 89 12.54 2.44 -0.40
N ILE A 90 11.98 2.57 -1.61
CA ILE A 90 11.29 3.80 -2.04
C ILE A 90 9.99 3.95 -1.23
N PRO A 91 9.82 5.01 -0.41
CA PRO A 91 8.57 5.23 0.32
C PRO A 91 7.47 5.60 -0.67
N HIS A 92 6.39 4.83 -0.72
CA HIS A 92 5.32 5.03 -1.70
C HIS A 92 3.92 4.79 -1.12
N SER A 93 2.93 5.49 -1.65
CA SER A 93 1.53 5.51 -1.21
C SER A 93 0.65 5.40 -2.45
N PRO A 94 0.22 4.18 -2.84
CA PRO A 94 -0.64 4.00 -4.00
C PRO A 94 -2.05 4.52 -3.68
N ARG A 95 -2.51 5.61 -4.34
CA ARG A 95 -3.83 6.20 -4.08
C ARG A 95 -4.70 6.09 -5.33
N PHE A 96 -5.78 5.31 -5.21
CA PHE A 96 -6.70 5.03 -6.31
C PHE A 96 -8.10 4.72 -5.76
N PRO A 97 -9.16 5.09 -6.51
CA PRO A 97 -10.53 5.04 -6.01
C PRO A 97 -11.06 3.60 -5.87
N PRO A 98 -12.13 3.39 -5.09
CA PRO A 98 -12.66 2.06 -4.77
C PRO A 98 -13.22 1.26 -5.96
N ASP A 99 -13.40 1.88 -7.11
CA ASP A 99 -13.81 1.27 -8.38
C ASP A 99 -12.62 0.96 -9.31
N ALA A 100 -11.39 1.21 -8.86
CA ALA A 100 -10.15 0.88 -9.55
C ALA A 100 -9.43 -0.33 -8.91
N PHE A 101 -8.67 -1.06 -9.74
CA PHE A 101 -8.05 -2.33 -9.36
C PHE A 101 -6.60 -2.42 -9.85
N LEU A 102 -5.73 -2.86 -8.95
CA LEU A 102 -4.28 -2.92 -9.14
C LEU A 102 -3.79 -4.36 -8.92
N LEU A 103 -3.04 -4.90 -9.87
CA LEU A 103 -2.22 -6.09 -9.65
C LEU A 103 -0.90 -5.64 -9.03
N VAL A 104 -0.53 -6.28 -7.92
CA VAL A 104 0.76 -6.07 -7.26
C VAL A 104 1.54 -7.38 -7.28
N ASN A 105 2.82 -7.30 -7.63
CA ASN A 105 3.78 -8.38 -7.55
C ASN A 105 5.01 -7.95 -6.74
N GLU A 106 5.37 -8.76 -5.76
CA GLU A 106 6.51 -8.57 -4.86
C GLU A 106 7.17 -9.93 -4.63
N ARG A 107 8.16 -9.99 -3.73
CA ARG A 107 8.64 -11.25 -3.13
C ARG A 107 8.27 -11.34 -1.66
N LYS A 108 8.24 -12.55 -1.10
CA LYS A 108 8.16 -12.69 0.36
C LYS A 108 9.38 -12.05 1.02
N ARG A 109 9.18 -11.58 2.26
CA ARG A 109 10.25 -11.01 3.07
C ARG A 109 11.21 -12.11 3.49
N ARG A 110 12.50 -11.83 3.36
CA ARG A 110 13.58 -12.69 3.84
C ARG A 110 13.69 -12.54 5.36
N PRO A 111 14.29 -13.51 6.07
CA PRO A 111 14.53 -13.39 7.49
C PRO A 111 15.25 -12.08 7.84
N GLY A 112 14.67 -11.31 8.76
CA GLY A 112 15.21 -10.02 9.21
C GLY A 112 14.73 -8.80 8.43
N GLU A 113 13.99 -8.97 7.34
CA GLU A 113 13.37 -7.85 6.62
C GLU A 113 12.08 -7.39 7.29
N VAL A 114 11.91 -6.07 7.39
CA VAL A 114 10.81 -5.41 8.08
C VAL A 114 10.19 -4.39 7.15
N ASP A 115 8.88 -4.47 6.97
CA ASP A 115 8.08 -3.46 6.30
C ASP A 115 7.83 -2.30 7.24
N ARG A 116 7.99 -1.07 6.75
CA ARG A 116 7.71 0.15 7.52
C ARG A 116 6.62 0.97 6.85
N PHE A 117 5.81 1.65 7.66
CA PHE A 117 4.77 2.55 7.20
C PHE A 117 4.98 3.91 7.85
N HIS A 118 5.17 4.94 7.04
CA HIS A 118 5.41 6.31 7.49
C HIS A 118 4.20 7.19 7.24
N TRP A 119 3.93 8.10 8.17
CA TRP A 119 2.99 9.19 7.98
C TRP A 119 3.69 10.53 8.12
N TYR A 120 3.22 11.50 7.34
CA TYR A 120 3.74 12.87 7.32
C TYR A 120 2.60 13.86 7.54
N CYS A 121 2.92 14.99 8.17
CA CYS A 121 1.94 16.01 8.52
C CYS A 121 1.40 16.68 7.24
N PRO A 122 0.07 16.75 7.03
CA PRO A 122 -0.50 17.38 5.85
C PRO A 122 -0.30 18.90 5.81
N SER A 123 0.06 19.53 6.95
CA SER A 123 0.23 20.98 7.05
C SER A 123 1.67 21.43 6.81
N CYS A 124 2.68 20.65 7.22
CA CYS A 124 4.08 21.08 7.16
C CYS A 124 5.06 19.97 6.69
N ASP A 125 4.55 18.82 6.25
CA ASP A 125 5.32 17.66 5.80
C ASP A 125 6.27 17.04 6.86
N GLY A 126 6.14 17.45 8.12
CA GLY A 126 6.90 16.88 9.22
C GLY A 126 6.52 15.43 9.49
N PHE A 127 7.50 14.56 9.69
CA PHE A 127 7.28 13.16 10.06
C PHE A 127 6.39 13.04 11.30
N LEU A 128 5.39 12.16 11.24
CA LEU A 128 4.45 11.91 12.33
C LEU A 128 4.82 10.64 13.09
N HIS A 129 4.81 9.50 12.39
CA HIS A 129 4.90 8.20 13.02
C HIS A 129 5.41 7.12 12.06
N GLU A 130 6.00 6.07 12.62
CA GLU A 130 6.38 4.84 11.92
C GLU A 130 5.73 3.63 12.60
N GLU A 131 5.07 2.80 11.80
CA GLU A 131 4.74 1.43 12.18
C GLU A 131 5.68 0.45 11.48
N SER A 132 6.01 -0.65 12.15
CA SER A 132 6.93 -1.68 11.65
C SER A 132 6.32 -3.07 11.79
N PHE A 133 6.37 -3.87 10.72
CA PHE A 133 5.84 -5.22 10.70
C PHE A 133 6.81 -6.21 10.05
N VAL A 134 6.91 -7.41 10.63
CA VAL A 134 7.50 -8.56 9.95
C VAL A 134 6.38 -9.24 9.17
N VAL A 135 6.35 -9.04 7.85
CA VAL A 135 5.31 -9.60 6.98
C VAL A 135 5.66 -11.04 6.58
N SER A 136 5.28 -11.99 7.43
CA SER A 136 5.47 -13.44 7.18
C SER A 136 4.38 -14.05 6.29
N ASP A 137 3.16 -13.52 6.40
CA ASP A 137 1.97 -13.89 5.65
C ASP A 137 1.13 -12.64 5.35
N TYR A 138 0.83 -12.42 4.07
CA TYR A 138 0.10 -11.22 3.63
C TYR A 138 -1.41 -11.35 3.89
N THR A 139 -1.93 -12.56 4.08
CA THR A 139 -3.34 -12.79 4.41
C THR A 139 -3.73 -12.24 5.78
N LEU A 140 -2.75 -11.94 6.64
CA LEU A 140 -2.95 -11.28 7.93
C LEU A 140 -3.23 -9.78 7.83
N ASP A 141 -3.22 -9.22 6.62
CA ASP A 141 -3.54 -7.81 6.36
C ASP A 141 -2.70 -6.81 7.21
N PRO A 142 -1.36 -6.84 7.05
CA PRO A 142 -0.46 -5.98 7.84
C PRO A 142 -0.70 -4.49 7.58
N VAL A 143 -1.11 -4.12 6.36
CA VAL A 143 -1.37 -2.73 5.98
C VAL A 143 -2.56 -2.18 6.78
N SER A 144 -3.68 -2.90 6.85
CA SER A 144 -4.83 -2.42 7.65
C SER A 144 -4.53 -2.41 9.15
N GLN A 145 -3.63 -3.27 9.65
CA GLN A 145 -3.15 -3.19 11.04
C GLN A 145 -2.36 -1.91 11.30
N ALA A 146 -1.40 -1.57 10.42
CA ALA A 146 -0.63 -0.32 10.48
C ALA A 146 -1.57 0.90 10.50
N TYR A 147 -2.58 0.87 9.62
CA TYR A 147 -3.58 1.93 9.50
C TYR A 147 -4.36 2.12 10.80
N ARG A 148 -4.87 1.04 11.39
CA ARG A 148 -5.59 1.10 12.67
C ARG A 148 -4.73 1.66 13.79
N ASN A 149 -3.52 1.14 13.98
CA ASN A 149 -2.61 1.60 15.03
C ASN A 149 -2.36 3.11 14.96
N PHE A 150 -2.15 3.63 13.74
CA PHE A 150 -1.93 5.06 13.52
C PHE A 150 -3.20 5.89 13.78
N PHE A 151 -4.33 5.54 13.18
CA PHE A 151 -5.52 6.39 13.26
C PHE A 151 -6.24 6.36 14.60
N GLU A 152 -6.12 5.26 15.35
CA GLU A 152 -6.67 5.14 16.71
C GLU A 152 -5.86 5.95 17.76
N SER A 153 -4.67 6.42 17.41
CA SER A 153 -3.80 7.21 18.30
C SER A 153 -3.75 8.68 17.87
N GLU A 154 -4.34 9.57 18.67
CA GLU A 154 -4.18 11.02 18.47
C GLU A 154 -2.72 11.46 18.63
N GLU A 155 -1.97 10.83 19.53
CA GLU A 155 -0.54 11.10 19.72
C GLU A 155 0.23 10.87 18.41
N PHE A 156 -0.01 9.73 17.74
CA PHE A 156 0.65 9.41 16.47
C PHE A 156 0.23 10.36 15.35
N ARG A 157 -1.00 10.87 15.39
CA ARG A 157 -1.50 11.86 14.43
C ARG A 157 -1.07 13.30 14.71
N THR A 158 -0.51 13.58 15.88
CA THR A 158 -0.15 14.94 16.30
C THR A 158 1.26 15.31 15.85
N CYS A 159 1.37 16.31 15.00
CA CYS A 159 2.66 16.80 14.50
C CYS A 159 3.43 17.52 15.60
N LYS A 160 4.61 17.01 15.94
CA LYS A 160 5.52 17.64 16.92
C LYS A 160 6.13 18.96 16.44
N ALA A 161 6.14 19.20 15.11
CA ALA A 161 6.75 20.39 14.53
C ALA A 161 5.80 21.60 14.48
N CYS A 162 4.50 21.38 14.20
CA CYS A 162 3.53 22.48 14.03
C CYS A 162 2.27 22.36 14.90
N GLY A 163 2.11 21.28 15.67
CA GLY A 163 0.95 21.04 16.53
C GLY A 163 -0.32 20.61 15.79
N ALA A 164 -0.31 20.56 14.45
CA ALA A 164 -1.46 20.09 13.69
C ALA A 164 -1.73 18.60 13.94
N VAL A 165 -3.00 18.22 14.08
CA VAL A 165 -3.44 16.84 14.22
C VAL A 165 -3.97 16.36 12.88
N MET A 166 -3.40 15.28 12.32
CA MET A 166 -3.93 14.67 11.10
C MET A 166 -5.36 14.15 11.37
N PRO A 167 -6.36 14.49 10.54
CA PRO A 167 -7.71 13.98 10.73
C PRO A 167 -7.76 12.46 10.51
N ALA A 168 -8.56 11.76 11.31
CA ALA A 168 -8.87 10.36 11.04
C ALA A 168 -9.99 10.25 10.00
N PRO A 169 -9.90 9.31 9.03
CA PRO A 169 -10.98 9.07 8.10
C PRO A 169 -12.20 8.49 8.83
N GLU A 170 -13.40 8.69 8.28
CA GLU A 170 -14.66 8.18 8.87
C GLU A 170 -14.69 6.64 8.98
N SER A 171 -13.91 5.95 8.16
CA SER A 171 -13.67 4.51 8.26
C SER A 171 -12.17 4.22 8.22
N VAL A 172 -11.63 3.68 9.31
CA VAL A 172 -10.26 3.17 9.43
C VAL A 172 -10.20 1.70 9.05
#